data_AF-A0A352FPJ4-F1
#
_entry.id   AF-A0A352FPJ4-F1
#
_cell.length_a   1.000
_cell.length_b   1.000
_cell.length_c   1.000
_cell.angle_alpha   90.00
_cell.angle_beta   90.00
_cell.angle_gamma   90.00
#
_symmetry.space_group_name_H-M   'P 1'
#
loop_
_entity.id
_entity.type
_entity.pdbx_description
1 polymer ?
#
loop_
_entity_poly.entity_id
_entity_poly.type
_entity_poly.pdbx_seq_one_letter_code
_entity_poly.pdbx_strand_id
1 'polypeptide(L)'
;VFVGAGPANLSGALHLARLIADHNENHENALGEIQIAVIEKGASVGSHILSGAVMDPRGLAELIPDFKEKGAPLESEVKEDQFLYLTKKRAIRSPINPPPLNNHGYYIVSLNRLTAWLGEQCEAAGV
;
A
#
# COMPACT_ATOMS: atom_id res chain seq x y z
N VAL A 1 -3.72 14.04 -13.04
CA VAL A 1 -2.61 13.16 -13.48
C VAL A 1 -1.68 12.91 -12.30
N PHE A 2 -1.36 11.64 -12.03
CA PHE A 2 -0.40 11.20 -11.02
C PHE A 2 0.87 10.69 -11.70
N VAL A 3 2.05 11.04 -11.17
CA VAL A 3 3.35 10.67 -11.75
C VAL A 3 4.08 9.69 -10.83
N GLY A 4 4.18 8.44 -11.28
CA GLY A 4 4.67 7.27 -10.56
C GLY A 4 3.52 6.39 -10.07
N ALA A 5 3.57 5.09 -10.32
CA ALA A 5 2.61 4.09 -9.83
C ALA A 5 3.15 3.39 -8.56
N GLY A 6 3.56 4.19 -7.57
CA GLY A 6 3.87 3.72 -6.23
C GLY A 6 2.61 3.68 -5.34
N PRO A 7 2.71 3.09 -4.13
CA PRO A 7 1.56 2.92 -3.24
C PRO A 7 0.85 4.24 -2.90
N ALA A 8 1.59 5.35 -2.73
CA ALA A 8 1.01 6.66 -2.44
C ALA A 8 0.10 7.19 -3.57
N ASN A 9 0.61 7.19 -4.81
CA ASN A 9 -0.13 7.71 -5.96
C ASN A 9 -1.27 6.80 -6.39
N LEU A 10 -1.09 5.47 -6.33
CA LEU A 10 -2.18 4.53 -6.59
C LEU A 10 -3.28 4.69 -5.54
N SER A 11 -2.92 4.84 -4.27
CA SER A 11 -3.90 5.11 -3.20
C SER A 11 -4.65 6.43 -3.45
N GLY A 12 -3.91 7.49 -3.80
CA GLY A 12 -4.50 8.79 -4.11
C GLY A 12 -5.42 8.75 -5.32
N ALA A 13 -5.03 8.05 -6.38
CA ALA A 13 -5.84 7.90 -7.59
C ALA A 13 -7.12 7.10 -7.33
N LEU A 14 -7.01 5.97 -6.62
CA LEU A 14 -8.17 5.16 -6.24
C LEU A 14 -9.13 5.93 -5.32
N HIS A 15 -8.58 6.65 -4.33
CA HIS A 15 -9.40 7.45 -3.44
C HIS A 15 -10.12 8.58 -4.19
N LEU A 16 -9.42 9.27 -5.09
CA LEU A 16 -10.01 10.32 -5.93
C LEU A 16 -11.13 9.77 -6.82
N ALA A 17 -10.93 8.61 -7.45
CA ALA A 17 -11.96 7.96 -8.28
C ALA A 17 -13.24 7.72 -7.47
N ARG A 18 -13.11 7.24 -6.24
CA ARG A 18 -14.25 7.00 -5.34
C ARG A 18 -14.93 8.29 -4.89
N LEU A 19 -14.16 9.33 -4.55
CA LEU A 19 -14.73 10.63 -4.20
C LEU A 19 -15.53 11.24 -5.35
N ILE A 20 -15.06 11.08 -6.59
CA ILE A 20 -15.78 11.56 -7.78
C ILE A 20 -17.07 10.76 -8.00
N ALA A 21 -17.01 9.44 -7.87
CA ALA A 21 -18.19 8.57 -7.98
C ALA A 21 -19.25 8.92 -6.92
N ASP A 22 -18.83 9.04 -5.66
CA ASP A 22 -19.69 9.42 -4.54
C ASP A 22 -20.31 10.81 -4.74
N HIS A 23 -19.50 11.79 -5.18
CA HIS A 23 -20.00 13.13 -5.48
C HIS A 23 -21.05 13.12 -6.60
N ASN A 24 -20.78 12.38 -7.68
CA ASN A 24 -21.69 12.26 -8.82
C ASN A 24 -23.02 11.57 -8.44
N GLU A 25 -23.02 10.65 -7.47
CA GLU A 25 -24.22 9.96 -7.00
C GLU A 25 -25.02 10.82 -6.01
N ASN A 26 -24.35 11.59 -5.15
CA ASN A 26 -24.98 12.23 -4.00
C ASN A 26 -25.21 13.76 -4.13
N HIS A 27 -24.75 14.40 -5.21
CA HIS A 27 -24.87 15.85 -5.39
C HIS A 27 -25.54 16.25 -6.71
N GLU A 28 -26.39 17.29 -6.68
CA GLU A 28 -27.12 17.79 -7.87
C GLU A 28 -26.18 18.30 -8.99
N ASN A 29 -25.01 18.82 -8.61
CA ASN A 29 -23.98 19.29 -9.54
C ASN A 29 -22.94 18.19 -9.78
N ALA A 30 -23.31 17.18 -10.56
CA ALA A 30 -22.39 16.13 -10.97
C ALA A 30 -21.17 16.73 -11.69
N LEU A 31 -19.98 16.23 -11.36
CA LEU A 31 -18.72 16.58 -12.01
C LEU A 31 -18.61 15.96 -13.41
N GLY A 32 -19.43 14.95 -13.69
CA GLY A 32 -19.40 14.18 -14.93
C GLY A 32 -18.26 13.16 -14.95
N GLU A 33 -17.88 12.73 -16.16
CA GLU A 33 -16.78 11.80 -16.36
C GLU A 33 -15.43 12.53 -16.26
N ILE A 34 -14.67 12.23 -15.21
CA ILE A 34 -13.31 12.76 -15.02
C ILE A 34 -12.30 11.66 -15.32
N GLN A 35 -11.37 11.96 -16.23
CA GLN A 35 -10.25 11.07 -16.52
C GLN A 35 -9.14 11.25 -15.49
N ILE A 36 -8.84 10.18 -14.76
CA ILE A 36 -7.66 10.07 -13.91
C ILE A 36 -6.62 9.29 -14.72
N ALA A 37 -5.36 9.70 -14.64
CA ALA A 37 -4.27 9.02 -15.31
C ALA A 37 -3.10 8.86 -14.34
N VAL A 38 -2.54 7.66 -14.28
CA VAL A 38 -1.30 7.34 -13.56
C VAL A 38 -0.24 6.96 -14.58
N ILE A 39 0.90 7.65 -14.56
CA ILE A 39 2.03 7.31 -15.44
C ILE A 39 3.15 6.67 -14.63
N GLU A 40 3.72 5.56 -15.12
CA GLU A 40 4.84 4.86 -14.48
C GLU A 40 5.98 4.69 -15.47
N LYS A 41 7.22 4.81 -14.99
CA LYS A 41 8.44 4.61 -15.78
C LYS A 41 8.71 3.12 -16.02
N GLY A 42 8.35 2.28 -15.05
CA GLY A 42 8.45 0.83 -15.10
C GLY A 42 7.68 0.22 -16.27
N ALA A 43 8.14 -0.94 -16.73
CA ALA A 43 7.44 -1.70 -17.78
C ALA A 43 6.06 -2.18 -17.32
N SER A 44 5.86 -2.30 -16.00
CA SER A 44 4.58 -2.59 -15.36
C SER A 44 4.55 -2.00 -13.95
N VAL A 45 3.35 -1.82 -13.39
CA VAL A 45 3.19 -1.41 -11.99
C VAL A 45 3.92 -2.40 -11.09
N GLY A 46 4.72 -1.88 -10.16
CA GLY A 46 5.54 -2.69 -9.26
C GLY A 46 6.96 -3.01 -9.77
N SER A 47 7.26 -2.85 -11.06
CA SER A 47 8.56 -3.28 -11.62
C SER A 47 9.78 -2.50 -11.08
N HIS A 48 9.56 -1.29 -10.59
CA HIS A 48 10.59 -0.43 -9.96
C HIS A 48 10.40 -0.28 -8.44
N ILE A 49 9.51 -1.05 -7.84
CA ILE A 49 9.27 -1.00 -6.39
C ILE A 49 10.24 -1.94 -5.68
N LEU A 50 10.98 -1.40 -4.72
CA LEU A 50 11.91 -2.16 -3.88
C LEU A 50 11.72 -1.78 -2.41
N SER A 51 11.43 -2.76 -1.56
CA SER A 51 11.34 -2.59 -0.11
C SER A 51 11.44 -3.95 0.59
N GLY A 52 11.96 -3.98 1.82
CA GLY A 52 11.84 -5.13 2.72
C GLY A 52 10.49 -5.19 3.49
N ALA A 53 9.64 -4.18 3.27
CA ALA A 53 8.27 -3.96 3.74
C ALA A 53 7.74 -4.85 4.88
N VAL A 54 7.77 -4.27 6.08
CA VAL A 54 6.79 -4.52 7.13
C VAL A 54 5.77 -3.39 7.06
N MET A 55 4.52 -3.74 6.74
CA MET A 55 3.46 -2.79 6.43
C MET A 55 2.45 -2.70 7.57
N ASP A 56 2.27 -1.49 8.07
CA ASP A 56 1.13 -1.13 8.90
C ASP A 56 -0.18 -1.18 8.06
N PRO A 57 -1.16 -2.03 8.43
CA PRO A 57 -2.36 -2.21 7.64
C PRO A 57 -3.31 -1.01 7.68
N ARG A 58 -3.15 -0.04 8.60
CA ARG A 58 -4.13 1.03 8.82
C ARG A 58 -4.50 1.79 7.55
N GLY A 59 -3.51 2.29 6.81
CA GLY A 59 -3.77 3.05 5.58
C GLY A 59 -4.44 2.22 4.49
N LEU A 60 -4.06 0.93 4.36
CA LEU A 60 -4.70 0.04 3.40
C LEU A 60 -6.12 -0.33 3.83
N ALA A 61 -6.38 -0.54 5.13
CA ALA A 61 -7.69 -0.85 5.67
C ALA A 61 -8.66 0.34 5.59
N GLU A 62 -8.17 1.57 5.74
CA GLU A 62 -8.97 2.78 5.50
C GLU A 62 -9.32 2.92 4.01
N LEU A 63 -8.36 2.65 3.13
CA LEU A 63 -8.59 2.74 1.68
C LEU A 63 -9.47 1.58 1.18
N ILE A 64 -9.19 0.34 1.55
CA ILE A 64 -9.88 -0.87 1.09
C ILE A 64 -10.17 -1.74 2.32
N PRO A 65 -11.31 -1.54 3.00
CA PRO A 65 -11.61 -2.25 4.25
C PRO A 65 -11.61 -3.78 4.14
N ASP A 66 -11.94 -4.31 2.97
CA ASP A 66 -12.02 -5.72 2.60
C ASP A 66 -10.80 -6.22 1.81
N PHE A 67 -9.62 -5.60 2.00
CA PHE A 67 -8.41 -5.91 1.22
C PHE A 67 -7.98 -7.38 1.33
N LYS A 68 -8.22 -8.03 2.47
CA LYS A 68 -7.86 -9.44 2.68
C LYS A 68 -8.74 -10.36 1.83
N GLU A 69 -10.03 -10.11 1.84
CA GLU A 69 -11.05 -10.85 1.07
C GLU A 69 -10.85 -10.64 -0.43
N LYS A 70 -10.37 -9.45 -0.83
CA LYS A 70 -9.97 -9.12 -2.21
C LYS A 70 -8.61 -9.68 -2.62
N GLY A 71 -7.97 -10.48 -1.77
CA GLY A 71 -6.73 -11.19 -2.12
C GLY A 71 -5.50 -10.29 -2.17
N ALA A 72 -5.45 -9.22 -1.36
CA ALA A 72 -4.22 -8.44 -1.22
C ALA A 72 -3.03 -9.37 -0.89
N PRO A 73 -1.86 -9.19 -1.53
CA PRO A 73 -0.72 -10.10 -1.37
C PRO A 73 -0.01 -9.86 -0.04
N LEU A 74 -0.53 -10.49 1.01
CA LEU A 74 0.03 -10.52 2.36
C LEU A 74 0.78 -11.84 2.55
N GLU A 75 2.09 -11.79 2.85
CA GLU A 75 2.88 -13.01 3.01
C GLU A 75 2.65 -13.63 4.41
N SER A 76 2.73 -12.79 5.46
CA SER A 76 2.41 -13.22 6.83
C SER A 76 2.24 -12.05 7.78
N GLU A 77 1.45 -12.23 8.84
CA GLU A 77 1.46 -11.33 9.99
C GLU A 77 2.80 -11.39 10.76
N VAL A 78 3.24 -10.27 11.30
CA VAL A 78 4.46 -10.19 12.13
C VAL A 78 4.24 -10.90 13.47
N LYS A 79 5.08 -11.91 13.73
CA LYS A 79 5.00 -12.73 14.96
C LYS A 79 5.97 -12.28 16.04
N GLU A 80 7.16 -11.84 15.65
CA GLU A 80 8.22 -11.44 16.58
C GLU A 80 9.06 -10.33 15.95
N ASP A 81 9.38 -9.32 16.75
CA ASP A 81 10.37 -8.30 16.43
C ASP A 81 11.67 -8.56 17.21
N GLN A 82 12.82 -8.30 16.58
CA GLN A 82 14.12 -8.38 17.23
C GLN A 82 15.01 -7.20 16.83
N PHE A 83 15.47 -6.43 17.82
CA PHE A 83 16.51 -5.43 17.61
C PHE A 83 17.88 -5.99 18.01
N LEU A 84 18.83 -5.98 17.07
CA LEU A 84 20.15 -6.60 17.25
C LEU A 84 21.27 -5.55 17.13
N TYR A 85 22.19 -5.56 18.08
CA TYR A 85 23.47 -4.86 17.96
C TYR A 85 24.54 -5.80 17.39
N LEU A 86 25.08 -5.45 16.22
CA LEU A 86 26.04 -6.29 15.51
C LEU A 86 27.48 -5.86 15.82
N THR A 87 28.32 -6.85 16.10
CA THR A 87 29.78 -6.72 16.16
C THR A 87 30.39 -7.56 15.04
N LYS A 88 31.71 -7.43 14.78
CA LYS A 88 32.40 -8.23 13.77
C LYS A 88 32.18 -9.76 13.89
N LYS A 89 31.91 -10.27 15.10
CA LYS A 89 31.82 -11.73 15.36
C LYS A 89 30.51 -12.17 16.02
N ARG A 90 29.63 -11.26 16.43
CA ARG A 90 28.46 -11.58 17.26
C ARG A 90 27.28 -10.67 16.95
N ALA A 91 26.07 -11.18 17.14
CA ALA A 91 24.84 -10.39 17.25
C ALA A 91 24.35 -10.43 18.69
N ILE A 92 24.14 -9.26 19.29
CA ILE A 92 23.66 -9.10 20.67
C ILE A 92 22.22 -8.62 20.59
N ARG A 93 21.26 -9.45 21.02
CA ARG A 93 19.84 -9.08 21.07
C ARG A 93 19.63 -8.04 22.16
N SER A 94 18.97 -6.93 21.80
CA SER A 94 18.51 -5.93 22.77
C SER A 94 17.44 -6.54 23.68
N PRO A 95 17.44 -6.23 25.00
CA PRO A 95 16.39 -6.69 25.91
C PRO A 95 15.03 -6.04 25.61
N ILE A 96 15.02 -4.92 24.88
CA ILE A 96 13.82 -4.16 24.53
C ILE A 96 13.84 -3.86 23.04
N ASN A 97 12.71 -4.07 22.37
CA ASN A 97 12.47 -3.51 21.04
C ASN A 97 11.97 -2.07 21.21
N PRO A 98 12.67 -1.06 20.65
CA PRO A 98 12.22 0.32 20.73
C PRO A 98 10.77 0.46 20.24
N PRO A 99 9.92 1.30 20.86
CA PRO A 99 8.52 1.46 20.45
C PRO A 99 8.28 1.70 18.95
N PRO A 100 9.12 2.49 18.22
CA PRO A 100 8.96 2.68 16.77
C PRO A 100 9.21 1.42 15.94
N LEU A 101 9.82 0.38 16.52
CA LEU A 101 10.14 -0.90 15.88
C LEU A 101 9.25 -2.03 16.38
N ASN A 102 8.16 -1.71 17.08
CA ASN A 102 7.14 -2.68 17.45
C ASN A 102 6.12 -2.78 16.33
N ASN A 103 6.07 -3.92 15.65
CA ASN A 103 5.27 -4.16 14.46
C ASN A 103 4.14 -5.15 14.71
N HIS A 104 3.70 -5.32 15.97
CA HIS A 104 2.59 -6.22 16.28
C HIS A 104 1.31 -5.82 15.52
N GLY A 105 0.70 -6.79 14.84
CA GLY A 105 -0.47 -6.57 13.96
C GLY A 105 -0.14 -6.06 12.55
N TYR A 106 1.15 -5.88 12.21
CA TYR A 106 1.59 -5.53 10.85
C TYR A 106 1.77 -6.78 9.98
N TYR A 107 1.93 -6.57 8.67
CA TYR A 107 2.15 -7.64 7.70
C TYR A 107 3.51 -7.52 7.05
N ILE A 108 4.19 -8.66 6.89
CA ILE A 108 5.30 -8.80 5.95
C ILE A 108 4.70 -8.92 4.56
N VAL A 109 5.15 -8.06 3.64
CA VAL A 109 4.61 -8.01 2.27
C VAL A 109 5.73 -7.87 1.25
N SER A 110 5.47 -8.35 0.04
CA SER A 110 6.27 -7.96 -1.12
C SER A 110 5.69 -6.68 -1.71
N LEU A 111 6.32 -5.52 -1.46
CA LEU A 111 5.73 -4.23 -1.82
C LEU A 111 5.48 -4.08 -3.33
N ASN A 112 6.30 -4.71 -4.17
CA ASN A 112 6.06 -4.75 -5.62
C ASN A 112 4.75 -5.49 -5.97
N ARG A 113 4.47 -6.64 -5.36
CA ARG A 113 3.24 -7.42 -5.56
C ARG A 113 2.04 -6.63 -5.04
N LEU A 114 2.17 -6.02 -3.86
CA LEU A 114 1.11 -5.18 -3.29
C LEU A 114 0.80 -3.97 -4.17
N THR A 115 1.83 -3.31 -4.71
CA THR A 115 1.66 -2.17 -5.60
C THR A 115 1.04 -2.60 -6.93
N ALA A 116 1.45 -3.75 -7.49
CA ALA A 116 0.83 -4.32 -8.69
C ALA A 116 -0.66 -4.62 -8.46
N TRP A 117 -0.99 -5.30 -7.35
CA TRP A 117 -2.38 -5.56 -6.95
C TRP A 117 -3.18 -4.26 -6.77
N LEU A 118 -2.61 -3.23 -6.14
CA LEU A 118 -3.27 -1.93 -6.01
C LEU A 118 -3.48 -1.25 -7.37
N GLY A 119 -2.59 -1.49 -8.33
CA GLY A 119 -2.76 -1.12 -9.74
C GLY A 119 -4.01 -1.75 -10.34
N GLU A 120 -4.23 -3.05 -10.15
CA GLU A 120 -5.45 -3.75 -10.60
C GLU A 120 -6.72 -3.15 -9.96
N GLN A 121 -6.64 -2.71 -8.70
CA GLN A 121 -7.76 -2.02 -8.03
C GLN A 121 -8.05 -0.63 -8.63
N CYS A 122 -7.01 0.10 -9.04
CA CYS A 122 -7.15 1.36 -9.76
C CYS A 122 -7.80 1.13 -11.13
N GLU A 123 -7.28 0.19 -11.92
CA GLU A 123 -7.81 -0.13 -13.26
C GLU A 123 -9.30 -0.53 -13.17
N ALA A 124 -9.67 -1.35 -12.20
CA ALA A 124 -11.07 -1.73 -11.95
C ALA A 124 -11.97 -0.54 -11.55
N ALA A 125 -11.38 0.54 -11.03
CA ALA A 125 -12.09 1.78 -10.68
C ALA A 125 -12.10 2.82 -11.82
N GLY A 126 -11.55 2.50 -12.99
CA GLY A 126 -11.51 3.39 -14.15
C GLY A 126 -10.38 4.43 -14.13
N VAL A 127 -9.33 4.18 -13.34
CA VAL A 127 -8.10 4.99 -13.26
C VAL A 127 -7.06 4.53 -14.27
#